data_AF-E3NJL2-F1
#
_entry.id   AF-E3NJL2-F1
#
_cell.length_a   1.000
_cell.length_b   1.000
_cell.length_c   1.000
_cell.angle_alpha   90.00
_cell.angle_beta   90.00
_cell.angle_gamma   90.00
#
_symmetry.space_group_name_H-M   'P 1'
#
loop_
_entity.id
_entity.type
_entity.pdbx_description
1 polymer ?
#
loop_
_entity_poly.entity_id
_entity_poly.type
_entity_poly.pdbx_seq_one_letter_code
_entity_poly.pdbx_strand_id
1 'polypeptide(L)'
;MITDVELANDFRAIHLIFGGIGSILNLCLLYLAIFQTPKAIRLYSTLIINFAVTDALTCLLDIFIAIRFRVLPYPNEDSMAHIMNGVCKNFGLTTCVIGYWFGKLFSNYLFRILRFSLYLHTLSHSIWSLLISFGYRYLILFNTLFVKCSSVTLVILAFYLPSFLQAVTYWTNFVERSEILPIIKRVHPDYDFTESVGLLTGITDLSSVSV
;
A
#
# COMPACT_ATOMS: atom_id res chain seq x y z
N MET A 1 -31.91 8.00 -1.45
CA MET A 1 -30.77 8.92 -1.46
C MET A 1 -29.84 8.41 -0.37
N ILE A 2 -28.85 7.59 -0.74
CA ILE A 2 -27.83 7.14 0.21
C ILE A 2 -27.01 8.38 0.53
N THR A 3 -26.87 8.72 1.80
CA THR A 3 -26.04 9.87 2.19
C THR A 3 -24.56 9.51 1.97
N ASP A 4 -23.71 10.45 1.54
CA ASP A 4 -22.29 10.19 1.28
C ASP A 4 -21.56 9.58 2.51
N VAL A 5 -22.10 9.82 3.70
CA VAL A 5 -21.65 9.26 4.98
C VAL A 5 -21.94 7.75 5.10
N GLU A 6 -23.12 7.29 4.68
CA GLU A 6 -23.46 5.86 4.65
C GLU A 6 -22.53 5.12 3.70
N LEU A 7 -22.32 5.68 2.50
CA LEU A 7 -21.40 5.11 1.52
C LEU A 7 -19.96 5.03 2.06
N ALA A 8 -19.49 6.09 2.74
CA ALA A 8 -18.17 6.10 3.35
C ALA A 8 -18.01 5.04 4.46
N ASN A 9 -19.08 4.76 5.21
CA ASN A 9 -19.10 3.71 6.23
C ASN A 9 -19.10 2.30 5.61
N ASP A 10 -19.84 2.10 4.52
CA ASP A 10 -19.87 0.83 3.80
C ASP A 10 -18.49 0.49 3.23
N PHE A 11 -17.82 1.46 2.58
CA PHE A 11 -16.45 1.25 2.09
C PHE A 11 -15.47 0.94 3.23
N ARG A 12 -15.59 1.62 4.37
CA ARG A 12 -14.76 1.33 5.54
C ARG A 12 -15.00 -0.09 6.06
N ALA A 13 -16.25 -0.55 6.09
CA ALA A 13 -16.58 -1.92 6.48
C ALA A 13 -15.96 -2.94 5.53
N ILE A 14 -15.99 -2.68 4.22
CA ILE A 14 -15.33 -3.52 3.21
C ILE A 14 -13.83 -3.61 3.48
N HIS A 15 -13.13 -2.48 3.66
CA HIS A 15 -11.69 -2.49 3.98
C HIS A 15 -11.38 -3.27 5.28
N LEU A 16 -12.23 -3.12 6.31
CA LEU A 16 -12.06 -3.85 7.56
C LEU A 16 -12.23 -5.37 7.39
N ILE A 17 -13.26 -5.80 6.64
CA ILE A 17 -13.56 -7.21 6.42
C ILE A 17 -12.48 -7.85 5.55
N PHE A 18 -12.21 -7.28 4.38
CA PHE A 18 -11.22 -7.85 3.44
C PHE A 18 -9.80 -7.73 3.98
N GLY A 19 -9.44 -6.59 4.56
CA GLY A 19 -8.15 -6.41 5.22
C GLY A 19 -7.99 -7.37 6.40
N GLY A 20 -9.02 -7.54 7.23
CA GLY A 20 -8.98 -8.45 8.37
C GLY A 20 -8.81 -9.91 7.96
N ILE A 21 -9.62 -10.37 7.00
CA ILE A 21 -9.52 -11.73 6.44
C ILE A 21 -8.15 -11.92 5.79
N GLY A 22 -7.68 -10.95 5.00
CA GLY A 22 -6.37 -10.98 4.36
C GLY A 22 -5.22 -11.10 5.35
N SER A 23 -5.23 -10.29 6.41
CA SER A 23 -4.23 -10.38 7.49
C SER A 23 -4.25 -11.75 8.17
N ILE A 24 -5.43 -12.29 8.50
CA ILE A 24 -5.54 -13.61 9.15
C ILE A 24 -5.00 -14.71 8.24
N LEU A 25 -5.43 -14.75 6.98
CA LEU A 25 -5.01 -15.78 6.04
C LEU A 25 -3.51 -15.72 5.75
N ASN A 26 -2.92 -14.51 5.64
CA ASN A 26 -1.48 -14.36 5.46
C ASN A 26 -0.68 -14.74 6.70
N LEU A 27 -1.18 -14.48 7.92
CA LEU A 27 -0.56 -14.98 9.15
C LEU A 27 -0.61 -16.51 9.24
N CYS A 28 -1.73 -17.13 8.84
CA CYS A 28 -1.84 -18.58 8.71
C CYS A 28 -0.85 -19.13 7.67
N LEU A 29 -0.73 -18.48 6.51
CA LEU A 29 0.23 -18.85 5.46
C LEU A 29 1.68 -18.75 5.97
N LEU A 30 2.00 -17.68 6.70
CA LEU A 30 3.30 -17.48 7.32
C LEU A 30 3.62 -18.59 8.34
N TYR A 31 2.66 -18.94 9.19
CA TYR A 31 2.79 -20.04 10.14
C TYR A 31 3.06 -21.38 9.42
N LEU A 32 2.28 -21.71 8.40
CA LEU A 32 2.48 -22.93 7.62
C LEU A 32 3.85 -22.94 6.92
N ALA A 33 4.25 -21.81 6.34
CA ALA A 33 5.51 -21.69 5.62
C ALA A 33 6.74 -21.82 6.53
N ILE A 34 6.66 -21.39 7.79
CA ILE A 34 7.77 -21.50 8.76
C ILE A 34 7.83 -22.89 9.37
N PHE A 35 6.70 -23.45 9.82
CA PHE A 35 6.69 -24.63 10.67
C PHE A 35 6.43 -25.95 9.93
N GLN A 36 5.74 -25.94 8.79
CA GLN A 36 5.32 -27.18 8.10
C GLN A 36 6.11 -27.48 6.82
N THR A 37 7.00 -26.58 6.39
CA THR A 37 7.64 -26.70 5.08
C THR A 37 8.81 -27.72 5.07
N PRO A 38 8.77 -28.75 4.20
CA PRO A 38 9.87 -29.71 4.06
C PRO A 38 11.11 -29.09 3.40
N LYS A 39 12.29 -29.59 3.76
CA LYS A 39 13.60 -29.05 3.32
C LYS A 39 13.78 -29.00 1.79
N ALA A 40 13.07 -29.85 1.03
CA ALA A 40 13.14 -29.93 -0.42
C ALA A 40 12.62 -28.66 -1.13
N ILE A 41 11.69 -27.92 -0.52
CA ILE A 41 11.09 -26.70 -1.11
C ILE A 41 11.51 -25.44 -0.36
N ARG A 42 12.64 -25.48 0.38
CA ARG A 42 13.09 -24.38 1.25
C ARG A 42 13.25 -23.05 0.51
N LEU A 43 13.73 -23.08 -0.74
CA LEU A 43 13.84 -21.90 -1.59
C LEU A 43 12.49 -21.25 -1.88
N TYR A 44 11.52 -22.09 -2.23
CA TYR A 44 10.16 -21.66 -2.51
C TYR A 44 9.47 -21.12 -1.25
N SER A 45 9.74 -21.75 -0.10
CA SER A 45 9.25 -21.28 1.20
C SER A 45 9.72 -19.87 1.53
N THR A 46 10.96 -19.51 1.22
CA THR A 46 11.46 -18.13 1.45
C THR A 46 10.68 -17.10 0.64
N LEU A 47 10.33 -17.43 -0.62
CA LEU A 47 9.50 -16.55 -1.46
C LEU A 47 8.08 -16.39 -0.88
N ILE A 48 7.48 -17.48 -0.41
CA ILE A 48 6.16 -17.45 0.23
C ILE A 48 6.20 -16.65 1.53
N ILE A 49 7.23 -16.81 2.36
CA ILE A 49 7.39 -16.06 3.61
C ILE A 49 7.49 -14.56 3.31
N ASN A 50 8.32 -14.18 2.33
CA ASN A 50 8.46 -12.78 1.90
C ASN A 50 7.11 -12.21 1.45
N PHE A 51 6.40 -12.94 0.59
CA PHE A 51 5.05 -12.58 0.13
C PHE A 51 4.08 -12.41 1.31
N ALA A 52 3.95 -13.42 2.17
CA ALA A 52 3.00 -13.44 3.29
C ALA A 52 3.26 -12.31 4.29
N VAL A 53 4.54 -11.99 4.58
CA VAL A 53 4.90 -10.85 5.45
C VAL A 53 4.49 -9.53 4.79
N THR A 54 4.82 -9.34 3.51
CA THR A 54 4.47 -8.10 2.83
C THR A 54 2.96 -7.91 2.67
N ASP A 55 2.23 -8.98 2.33
CA ASP A 55 0.78 -8.93 2.13
C ASP A 55 0.03 -8.75 3.46
N ALA A 56 0.48 -9.40 4.54
CA ALA A 56 -0.06 -9.15 5.88
C ALA A 56 0.13 -7.68 6.30
N LEU A 57 1.30 -7.11 6.04
CA LEU A 57 1.58 -5.70 6.34
C LEU A 57 0.72 -4.77 5.48
N THR A 58 0.54 -5.06 4.19
CA THR A 58 -0.35 -4.31 3.30
C THR A 58 -1.79 -4.32 3.81
N CYS A 59 -2.32 -5.47 4.21
CA CYS A 59 -3.67 -5.58 4.78
C CYS A 59 -3.82 -4.79 6.09
N LEU A 60 -2.82 -4.83 6.97
CA LEU A 60 -2.84 -4.05 8.22
C LEU A 60 -2.82 -2.54 7.95
N LEU A 61 -2.00 -2.11 6.99
CA LEU A 61 -1.93 -0.71 6.56
C LEU A 61 -3.23 -0.27 5.86
N ASP A 62 -3.87 -1.15 5.08
CA ASP A 62 -5.15 -0.87 4.44
C ASP A 62 -6.27 -0.62 5.47
N ILE A 63 -6.38 -1.45 6.53
CA ILE A 63 -7.36 -1.20 7.60
C ILE A 63 -7.08 0.14 8.29
N PHE A 64 -5.81 0.49 8.48
CA PHE A 64 -5.43 1.71 9.17
C PHE A 64 -5.75 2.97 8.35
N ILE A 65 -5.55 2.92 7.02
CA ILE A 65 -5.69 4.05 6.12
C ILE A 65 -7.11 4.12 5.51
N ALA A 66 -7.67 2.97 5.15
CA ALA A 66 -8.88 2.78 4.35
C ALA A 66 -8.96 3.79 3.21
N ILE A 67 -7.99 3.68 2.29
CA ILE A 67 -7.84 4.67 1.22
C ILE A 67 -8.85 4.44 0.11
N ARG A 68 -9.49 5.53 -0.29
CA ARG A 68 -10.28 5.60 -1.51
C ARG A 68 -9.55 6.45 -2.55
N PHE A 69 -9.11 5.80 -3.62
CA PHE A 69 -8.50 6.46 -4.77
C PHE A 69 -9.57 7.06 -5.69
N ARG A 70 -9.41 8.32 -6.07
CA ARG A 70 -10.18 8.94 -7.15
C ARG A 70 -9.20 9.61 -8.12
N VAL A 71 -9.06 9.02 -9.30
CA VAL A 71 -8.38 9.68 -10.43
C VAL A 71 -9.29 10.81 -10.89
N LEU A 72 -8.73 12.01 -11.06
CA LEU A 72 -9.44 13.16 -11.60
C LEU A 72 -9.01 13.33 -13.05
N PRO A 73 -9.77 12.83 -14.04
CA PRO A 73 -9.46 13.12 -15.42
C PRO A 73 -9.81 14.59 -15.67
N TYR A 74 -8.81 15.47 -15.69
CA TYR A 74 -8.97 16.85 -16.10
C TYR A 74 -8.18 17.10 -17.40
N PRO A 75 -8.74 17.83 -18.38
CA PRO A 75 -7.99 18.16 -19.59
C PRO A 75 -6.73 18.95 -19.21
N ASN A 76 -5.56 18.35 -19.47
CA ASN A 76 -4.20 18.88 -19.27
C ASN A 76 -3.65 18.88 -17.82
N GLU A 77 -4.32 18.26 -16.85
CA GLU A 77 -3.80 18.09 -15.49
C GLU A 77 -4.00 16.63 -15.04
N ASP A 78 -2.92 15.86 -15.00
CA ASP A 78 -2.95 14.49 -14.47
C ASP A 78 -2.86 14.55 -12.94
N SER A 79 -4.02 14.77 -12.29
CA SER A 79 -4.15 14.85 -10.84
C SER A 79 -4.85 13.62 -10.25
N MET A 80 -4.43 13.21 -9.05
CA MET A 80 -5.04 12.10 -8.32
C MET A 80 -5.42 12.54 -6.91
N ALA A 81 -6.67 12.29 -6.52
CA ALA A 81 -7.17 12.55 -5.17
C ALA A 81 -7.29 11.27 -4.34
N HIS A 82 -7.01 11.40 -3.06
CA HIS A 82 -7.07 10.35 -2.06
C HIS A 82 -7.94 10.79 -0.90
N ILE A 83 -8.97 10.01 -0.60
CA ILE A 83 -9.82 10.20 0.57
C ILE A 83 -9.50 9.08 1.56
N MET A 84 -9.06 9.44 2.76
CA MET A 84 -8.66 8.51 3.80
C MET A 84 -9.72 8.52 4.90
N ASN A 85 -10.39 7.38 5.09
CA ASN A 85 -11.47 7.24 6.08
C ASN A 85 -11.19 6.15 7.13
N GLY A 86 -9.93 5.73 7.25
CA GLY A 86 -9.51 4.71 8.21
C GLY A 86 -9.37 5.25 9.63
N VAL A 87 -8.85 4.39 10.51
CA VAL A 87 -8.56 4.71 11.92
C VAL A 87 -7.64 5.93 12.05
N CYS A 88 -6.83 6.21 11.03
CA CYS A 88 -5.96 7.37 10.97
C CYS A 88 -6.71 8.72 11.06
N LYS A 89 -8.00 8.77 10.70
CA LYS A 89 -8.84 9.99 10.83
C LYS A 89 -8.87 10.56 12.25
N ASN A 90 -8.85 9.69 13.25
CA ASN A 90 -8.90 10.08 14.66
C ASN A 90 -7.60 10.72 15.16
N PHE A 91 -6.50 10.55 14.41
CA PHE A 91 -5.17 11.00 14.77
C PHE A 91 -4.70 12.21 13.92
N GLY A 92 -5.50 12.62 12.91
CA GLY A 92 -5.27 13.80 12.07
C GLY A 92 -4.54 13.51 10.75
N LEU A 93 -4.65 14.46 9.79
CA LEU A 93 -4.08 14.36 8.43
C LEU A 93 -2.59 14.04 8.42
N THR A 94 -1.84 14.61 9.37
CA THR A 94 -0.41 14.34 9.52
C THR A 94 -0.15 12.86 9.84
N THR A 95 -0.93 12.23 10.70
CA THR A 95 -0.72 10.80 10.97
C THR A 95 -1.11 9.90 9.79
N CYS A 96 -2.09 10.29 8.98
CA CYS A 96 -2.47 9.58 7.76
C CYS A 96 -1.46 9.75 6.61
N VAL A 97 -1.01 10.99 6.36
CA VAL A 97 -0.26 11.41 5.15
C VAL A 97 1.19 11.78 5.47
N ILE A 98 1.42 12.55 6.53
CA ILE A 98 2.65 13.30 6.79
C ILE A 98 3.18 13.00 8.19
N GLY A 99 4.05 11.99 8.31
CA GLY A 99 4.74 11.62 9.55
C GLY A 99 5.72 12.68 10.05
N TYR A 100 5.27 13.91 10.29
CA TYR A 100 6.15 15.07 10.49
C TYR A 100 6.11 15.66 11.90
N TRP A 101 5.16 15.31 12.79
CA TRP A 101 5.08 15.96 14.12
C TRP A 101 5.03 15.06 15.36
N PHE A 102 4.91 13.74 15.24
CA PHE A 102 5.10 12.81 16.39
C PHE A 102 6.53 12.26 16.52
N GLY A 103 7.49 12.91 15.87
CA GLY A 103 8.92 12.62 16.01
C GLY A 103 9.56 13.13 17.30
N LYS A 104 8.78 13.68 18.25
CA LYS A 104 9.32 14.29 19.48
C LYS A 104 9.14 13.49 20.76
N LEU A 105 8.29 12.45 20.81
CA LEU A 105 7.97 11.77 22.09
C LEU A 105 8.39 10.30 22.17
N PHE A 106 8.63 9.61 21.05
CA PHE A 106 9.08 8.22 21.05
C PHE A 106 10.38 8.07 20.26
N SER A 107 11.45 7.77 20.99
CA SER A 107 12.70 7.25 20.43
C SER A 107 12.42 5.99 19.62
N ASN A 108 12.51 6.08 18.29
CA ASN A 108 13.06 5.07 17.37
C ASN A 108 12.73 5.46 15.92
N TYR A 109 13.75 5.80 15.13
CA TYR A 109 13.71 6.26 13.73
C TYR A 109 12.92 5.37 12.75
N LEU A 110 12.57 4.15 13.15
CA LEU A 110 11.89 3.14 12.33
C LEU A 110 10.35 3.29 12.31
N PHE A 111 9.75 3.90 13.35
CA PHE A 111 8.29 4.07 13.44
C PHE A 111 7.77 5.30 12.66
N ARG A 112 8.71 6.10 12.12
CA ARG A 112 8.48 7.37 11.39
C ARG A 112 8.35 7.20 9.88
N ILE A 113 8.54 5.99 9.35
CA ILE A 113 8.54 5.71 7.90
C ILE A 113 7.09 5.55 7.42
N LEU A 114 6.56 6.66 6.90
CA LEU A 114 5.32 6.92 6.17
C LEU A 114 4.44 5.71 5.80
N ARG A 115 3.27 5.64 6.44
CA ARG A 115 2.27 4.58 6.26
C ARG A 115 1.71 4.45 4.84
N PHE A 116 1.49 5.56 4.13
CA PHE A 116 0.93 5.50 2.77
C PHE A 116 1.96 5.11 1.70
N SER A 117 3.17 5.69 1.76
CA SER A 117 4.29 5.29 0.89
C SER A 117 4.71 3.84 1.16
N LEU A 118 4.74 3.42 2.44
CA LEU A 118 4.96 2.02 2.82
C LEU A 118 3.84 1.09 2.34
N TYR A 119 2.58 1.55 2.39
CA TYR A 119 1.45 0.80 1.83
C TYR A 119 1.62 0.58 0.33
N LEU A 120 1.94 1.63 -0.43
CA LEU A 120 2.21 1.52 -1.87
C LEU A 120 3.43 0.63 -2.17
N HIS A 121 4.50 0.76 -1.39
CA HIS A 121 5.69 -0.09 -1.50
C HIS A 121 5.34 -1.56 -1.29
N THR A 122 4.69 -1.87 -0.18
CA THR A 122 4.36 -3.24 0.23
C THR A 122 3.36 -3.88 -0.72
N LEU A 123 2.38 -3.11 -1.22
CA LEU A 123 1.42 -3.56 -2.22
C LEU A 123 2.10 -3.88 -3.57
N SER A 124 2.92 -2.97 -4.09
CA SER A 124 3.67 -3.24 -5.31
C SER A 124 4.58 -4.46 -5.12
N HIS A 125 5.29 -4.53 -4.00
CA HIS A 125 6.22 -5.62 -3.71
C HIS A 125 5.51 -6.97 -3.52
N SER A 126 4.30 -7.01 -2.95
CA SER A 126 3.53 -8.25 -2.81
C SER A 126 3.09 -8.77 -4.18
N ILE A 127 2.67 -7.90 -5.10
CA ILE A 127 2.32 -8.25 -6.48
C ILE A 127 3.53 -8.81 -7.24
N TRP A 128 4.69 -8.14 -7.15
CA TRP A 128 5.93 -8.64 -7.76
C TRP A 128 6.37 -9.98 -7.16
N SER A 129 6.28 -10.12 -5.84
CA SER A 129 6.61 -11.37 -5.13
C SER A 129 5.69 -12.53 -5.54
N LEU A 130 4.41 -12.24 -5.79
CA LEU A 130 3.45 -13.22 -6.31
C LEU A 130 3.83 -13.67 -7.72
N LEU A 131 4.15 -12.72 -8.62
CA LEU A 131 4.57 -13.01 -9.98
C LEU A 131 5.83 -13.89 -10.01
N ILE A 132 6.84 -13.57 -9.19
CA ILE A 132 8.05 -14.38 -9.05
C ILE A 132 7.73 -15.78 -8.53
N SER A 133 6.82 -15.89 -7.56
CA SER A 133 6.39 -17.19 -7.02
C SER A 133 5.76 -18.09 -8.07
N PHE A 134 4.93 -17.51 -8.97
CA PHE A 134 4.38 -18.23 -10.13
C PHE A 134 5.46 -18.58 -11.15
N GLY A 135 6.32 -17.63 -11.51
CA GLY A 135 7.43 -17.85 -12.45
C GLY A 135 8.39 -18.94 -11.98
N TYR A 136 8.70 -18.99 -10.68
CA TYR A 136 9.55 -20.01 -10.08
C TYR A 136 8.94 -21.41 -10.17
N ARG A 137 7.64 -21.55 -9.89
CA ARG A 137 6.92 -22.83 -10.05
C ARG A 137 6.91 -23.28 -11.51
N TYR A 138 6.67 -22.36 -12.44
CA TYR A 138 6.71 -22.64 -13.87
C TYR A 138 8.11 -23.09 -14.30
N LEU A 139 9.16 -22.42 -13.84
CA LEU A 139 10.55 -22.76 -14.18
C LEU A 139 10.92 -24.17 -13.72
N ILE A 140 10.58 -24.57 -12.49
CA ILE A 140 10.86 -25.93 -11.99
C ILE A 140 10.12 -27.00 -12.78
N LEU A 141 8.89 -26.71 -13.20
CA LEU A 141 8.05 -27.66 -13.94
C LEU A 141 8.63 -27.96 -15.34
N PHE A 142 9.19 -26.96 -16.00
CA PHE A 142 9.72 -27.09 -17.37
C PHE A 142 11.23 -27.38 -17.42
N ASN A 143 12.01 -26.88 -16.46
CA ASN A 143 13.45 -27.07 -16.38
C ASN A 143 13.83 -27.54 -14.97
N THR A 144 14.40 -28.75 -14.87
CA THR A 144 14.99 -29.29 -13.63
C THR A 144 16.34 -28.65 -13.28
N LEU A 145 16.60 -27.43 -13.77
CA LEU A 145 17.83 -26.71 -13.46
C LEU A 145 17.79 -26.23 -12.01
N PHE A 146 18.76 -26.66 -11.23
CA PHE A 146 18.93 -26.28 -9.83
C PHE A 146 19.14 -24.75 -9.71
N VAL A 147 18.06 -24.02 -9.42
CA VAL A 147 18.15 -22.60 -9.07
C VAL A 147 18.86 -22.46 -7.73
N LYS A 148 20.01 -21.78 -7.72
CA LYS A 148 20.78 -21.54 -6.49
C LYS A 148 20.07 -20.52 -5.59
N CYS A 149 20.24 -20.65 -4.28
CA CYS A 149 19.73 -19.68 -3.29
C CYS A 149 20.15 -18.24 -3.59
N SER A 150 21.40 -18.04 -4.00
CA SER A 150 21.92 -16.71 -4.35
C SER A 150 21.16 -16.05 -5.50
N SER A 151 20.67 -16.84 -6.47
CA SER A 151 19.89 -16.32 -7.60
C SER A 151 18.49 -15.88 -7.15
N VAL A 152 17.87 -16.61 -6.22
CA VAL A 152 16.55 -16.24 -5.68
C VAL A 152 16.65 -14.96 -4.84
N THR A 153 17.66 -14.84 -3.97
CA THR A 153 17.88 -13.61 -3.19
C THR A 153 18.16 -12.41 -4.08
N LEU A 154 18.94 -12.58 -5.16
CA LEU A 154 19.22 -11.51 -6.10
C LEU A 154 17.97 -11.07 -6.87
N VAL A 155 17.09 -12.01 -7.24
CA VAL A 155 15.79 -11.69 -7.86
C VAL A 155 14.91 -10.91 -6.89
N ILE A 156 14.77 -11.34 -5.63
CA ILE A 156 14.00 -10.59 -4.63
C ILE A 156 14.56 -9.16 -4.48
N LEU A 157 15.88 -9.01 -4.40
CA LEU A 157 16.53 -7.70 -4.28
C LEU A 157 16.34 -6.83 -5.53
N ALA A 158 16.39 -7.42 -6.72
CA ALA A 158 16.17 -6.71 -7.98
C ALA A 158 14.74 -6.15 -8.09
N PHE A 159 13.74 -6.89 -7.61
CA PHE A 159 12.34 -6.44 -7.59
C PHE A 159 12.00 -5.56 -6.39
N TYR A 160 12.81 -5.58 -5.33
CA TYR A 160 12.73 -4.61 -4.24
C TYR A 160 13.07 -3.19 -4.71
N LEU A 161 14.10 -3.04 -5.54
CA LEU A 161 14.58 -1.74 -6.00
C LEU A 161 13.52 -0.85 -6.68
N PRO A 162 12.73 -1.30 -7.68
CA PRO A 162 11.69 -0.46 -8.29
C PRO A 162 10.59 -0.10 -7.29
N SER A 163 10.18 -1.03 -6.43
CA SER A 163 9.17 -0.75 -5.39
C SER A 163 9.67 0.27 -4.36
N PHE A 164 10.98 0.30 -4.08
CA PHE A 164 11.59 1.27 -3.19
C PHE A 164 11.74 2.65 -3.85
N LEU A 165 12.15 2.70 -5.12
CA LEU A 165 12.19 3.93 -5.91
C LEU A 165 10.81 4.55 -6.08
N GLN A 166 9.77 3.73 -6.19
CA GLN A 166 8.39 4.19 -6.18
C GLN A 166 8.04 4.87 -4.84
N ALA A 167 8.38 4.24 -3.72
CA ALA A 167 8.14 4.77 -2.37
C ALA A 167 8.86 6.12 -2.14
N VAL A 168 10.15 6.12 -2.51
CA VAL A 168 10.93 7.21 -3.12
C VAL A 168 10.14 8.46 -3.55
N THR A 169 9.70 8.37 -4.80
CA THR A 169 9.04 9.44 -5.54
C THR A 169 7.72 9.86 -4.89
N TYR A 170 6.92 8.92 -4.39
CA TYR A 170 5.64 9.31 -3.76
C TYR A 170 5.84 10.05 -2.44
N TRP A 171 6.98 9.92 -1.76
CA TRP A 171 7.24 10.59 -0.48
C TRP A 171 7.06 12.11 -0.53
N THR A 172 7.50 12.75 -1.62
CA THR A 172 7.58 14.22 -1.74
C THR A 172 6.40 14.84 -2.50
N ASN A 173 5.64 14.05 -3.25
CA ASN A 173 4.64 14.56 -4.19
C ASN A 173 3.22 14.70 -3.60
N PHE A 174 3.04 14.45 -2.30
CA PHE A 174 1.74 14.60 -1.66
C PHE A 174 1.47 16.04 -1.25
N VAL A 175 0.29 16.50 -1.66
CA VAL A 175 -0.18 17.85 -1.45
C VAL A 175 -1.31 17.86 -0.42
N GLU A 176 -1.36 18.94 0.37
CA GLU A 176 -2.39 19.16 1.38
C GLU A 176 -3.77 19.44 0.77
N ARG A 177 -4.80 19.34 1.61
CA ARG A 177 -6.20 19.55 1.22
C ARG A 177 -6.45 20.92 0.57
N SER A 178 -5.76 21.95 1.02
CA SER A 178 -5.92 23.34 0.54
C SER A 178 -5.70 23.48 -0.96
N GLU A 179 -4.75 22.72 -1.52
CA GLU A 179 -4.40 22.81 -2.93
C GLU A 179 -5.22 21.84 -3.80
N ILE A 180 -5.60 20.67 -3.26
CA ILE A 180 -6.34 19.68 -4.05
C ILE A 180 -7.86 19.85 -4.02
N LEU A 181 -8.42 20.40 -2.93
CA LEU A 181 -9.85 20.69 -2.82
C LEU A 181 -10.40 21.58 -3.94
N PRO A 182 -9.75 22.69 -4.37
CA PRO A 182 -10.25 23.51 -5.47
C PRO A 182 -10.24 22.76 -6.81
N ILE A 183 -9.25 21.90 -7.04
CA ILE A 183 -9.16 21.07 -8.26
C ILE A 183 -10.31 20.07 -8.29
N ILE A 184 -10.52 19.34 -7.19
CA ILE A 184 -11.58 18.34 -7.11
C ILE A 184 -12.97 18.98 -7.22
N LYS A 185 -13.21 20.12 -6.54
CA LYS A 185 -14.50 20.82 -6.63
C LYS A 185 -14.80 21.33 -8.04
N ARG A 186 -13.78 21.62 -8.84
CA ARG A 186 -13.95 21.97 -10.26
C ARG A 186 -14.42 20.76 -11.08
N VAL A 187 -13.90 19.58 -10.80
CA VAL A 187 -14.22 18.33 -11.54
C VAL A 187 -15.54 17.71 -11.06
N HIS A 188 -15.81 17.76 -9.75
CA HIS A 188 -16.97 17.14 -9.11
C HIS A 188 -17.63 18.12 -8.14
N PRO A 189 -18.36 19.13 -8.64
CA PRO A 189 -19.00 20.15 -7.81
C PRO A 189 -20.11 19.59 -6.89
N ASP A 190 -20.74 18.49 -7.30
CA ASP A 190 -21.90 17.90 -6.62
C ASP A 190 -21.55 17.02 -5.42
N TYR A 191 -20.27 16.73 -5.19
CA TYR A 191 -19.84 15.78 -4.17
C TYR A 191 -19.45 16.48 -2.85
N ASP A 192 -19.90 15.95 -1.72
CA ASP A 192 -19.55 16.50 -0.42
C ASP A 192 -18.13 16.07 -0.01
N PHE A 193 -17.21 17.05 0.03
CA PHE A 193 -15.84 16.88 0.50
C PHE A 193 -15.63 17.40 1.93
N THR A 194 -16.69 17.52 2.74
CA THR A 194 -16.56 17.86 4.16
C THR A 194 -15.68 16.85 4.89
N GLU A 195 -14.98 17.30 5.94
CA GLU A 195 -14.10 16.43 6.76
C GLU A 195 -14.86 15.28 7.44
N SER A 196 -16.19 15.38 7.49
CA SER A 196 -17.09 14.33 7.94
C SER A 196 -16.95 13.04 7.10
N VAL A 197 -16.61 13.16 5.82
CA VAL A 197 -16.52 12.05 4.85
C VAL A 197 -15.12 11.42 4.81
N GLY A 198 -14.07 12.14 5.20
CA GLY A 198 -12.69 11.63 5.23
C GLY A 198 -11.64 12.73 5.11
N LEU A 199 -10.39 12.36 5.35
CA LEU A 199 -9.24 13.26 5.17
C LEU A 199 -8.80 13.25 3.71
N LEU A 200 -8.67 14.43 3.11
CA LEU A 200 -8.40 14.61 1.68
C LEU A 200 -6.94 15.01 1.45
N THR A 201 -6.26 14.31 0.54
CA THR A 201 -4.91 14.61 0.05
C THR A 201 -4.79 14.15 -1.41
N GLY A 202 -3.66 14.41 -2.08
CA GLY A 202 -3.39 13.82 -3.38
C GLY A 202 -2.18 14.42 -4.07
N ILE A 203 -2.11 14.22 -5.38
CA ILE A 203 -0.99 14.58 -6.23
C ILE A 203 -1.55 15.46 -7.35
N THR A 204 -0.95 16.62 -7.54
CA THR A 204 -1.39 17.63 -8.52
C THR A 204 -0.80 17.40 -9.91
N ASP A 205 0.38 16.77 -9.99
CA ASP A 205 1.03 16.46 -11.25
C ASP A 205 1.68 15.07 -11.20
N LEU A 206 1.09 14.12 -11.93
CA LEU A 206 1.62 12.76 -12.09
C LEU A 206 2.82 12.70 -13.06
N SER A 207 3.10 13.78 -13.79
CA SER A 207 4.14 13.85 -14.84
C SER A 207 5.44 14.53 -14.38
N SER A 208 5.41 15.38 -13.34
CA SER A 208 6.61 15.92 -12.73
C SER A 208 7.16 14.99 -11.65
N VAL A 209 8.20 14.25 -12.01
CA VAL A 209 9.12 13.71 -10.99
C VAL A 209 9.82 14.91 -10.37
N SER A 210 9.48 15.24 -9.12
CA SER A 210 10.19 16.27 -8.35
C SER A 210 11.69 15.98 -8.39
N VAL A 211 12.43 16.79 -9.16
CA VAL A 211 13.90 16.79 -9.23
C VAL A 211 14.47 17.35 -7.94
#